data_AF-A0A658KDU9-F1
#
_entry.id   AF-A0A658KDU9-F1
#
_cell.length_a   1.000
_cell.length_b   1.000
_cell.length_c   1.000
_cell.angle_alpha   90.00
_cell.angle_beta   90.00
_cell.angle_gamma   90.00
#
_symmetry.space_group_name_H-M   'P 1'
#
loop_
_entity.id
_entity.type
_entity.pdbx_description
1 polymer ?
#
loop_
_entity_poly.entity_id
_entity_poly.type
_entity_poly.pdbx_seq_one_letter_code
_entity_poly.pdbx_strand_id
1 'polypeptide(L)'
;ADRNDGDNRAVVITDVFPDGRQRLISGGISCETNCFSWETSAAEMNMVAAQSRRCQDPVYHFILSWRDNELPTDAQIFECAEHCIRQLGMEGHQYVTAIHQDT
;
A
#
# COMPACT_ATOMS: atom_id res chain seq x y z
N ALA A 1 -10.69 13.61 -15.97
CA ALA A 1 -11.30 12.29 -16.21
C ALA A 1 -11.51 11.68 -14.85
N ASP A 2 -12.76 11.69 -14.39
CA ASP A 2 -13.19 11.21 -13.09
C ASP A 2 -12.75 9.76 -12.90
N ARG A 3 -11.86 9.50 -11.94
CA ARG A 3 -11.55 8.16 -11.44
C ARG A 3 -12.38 7.87 -10.19
N ASN A 4 -13.67 8.17 -10.27
CA ASN A 4 -14.60 7.97 -9.16
C ASN A 4 -15.76 7.06 -9.56
N ASP A 5 -15.46 6.01 -10.33
CA ASP A 5 -16.32 4.85 -10.41
C ASP A 5 -16.06 4.04 -9.14
N GLY A 6 -16.77 4.46 -8.08
CA GLY A 6 -16.84 3.77 -6.80
C GLY A 6 -17.41 2.38 -7.01
N ASP A 7 -16.52 1.43 -7.27
CA ASP A 7 -16.79 0.05 -6.96
C ASP A 7 -16.88 -0.01 -5.43
N ASN A 8 -18.11 -0.16 -4.92
CA ASN A 8 -18.41 -0.33 -3.49
C ASN A 8 -17.94 -1.71 -3.02
N ARG A 9 -16.67 -2.02 -3.28
CA ARG A 9 -15.95 -3.13 -2.69
C ARG A 9 -15.68 -2.73 -1.26
N ALA A 10 -16.51 -3.26 -0.37
CA ALA A 10 -16.37 -3.06 1.05
C ALA A 10 -14.91 -3.28 1.46
N VAL A 11 -14.31 -2.26 2.07
CA VAL A 11 -13.02 -2.37 2.73
C VAL A 11 -13.25 -3.10 4.04
N VAL A 12 -12.55 -4.20 4.23
CA VAL A 12 -12.62 -4.99 5.47
C VAL A 12 -11.25 -4.98 6.12
N ILE A 13 -11.12 -4.24 7.23
CA ILE A 13 -9.90 -4.26 8.04
C ILE A 13 -9.76 -5.65 8.67
N THR A 14 -8.65 -6.33 8.40
CA THR A 14 -8.33 -7.64 8.98
C THR A 14 -7.49 -7.50 10.23
N ASP A 15 -6.55 -6.53 10.24
CA ASP A 15 -5.63 -6.31 11.35
C ASP A 15 -5.32 -4.83 11.52
N VAL A 16 -5.12 -4.41 12.77
CA VAL A 16 -4.59 -3.11 13.15
C VAL A 16 -3.38 -3.33 14.05
N PHE A 17 -2.24 -2.78 13.67
CA PHE A 17 -0.97 -2.96 14.37
C PHE A 17 -0.75 -1.85 15.41
N PRO A 18 0.06 -2.10 16.46
CA PRO A 18 0.37 -1.09 17.48
C PRO A 18 1.05 0.18 16.94
N ASP A 19 1.71 0.09 15.79
CA ASP A 19 2.36 1.21 15.09
C ASP A 19 1.39 2.01 14.19
N GLY A 20 0.10 1.67 14.19
CA GLY A 20 -0.95 2.33 13.42
C GLY A 20 -1.16 1.76 12.02
N ARG A 21 -0.34 0.80 11.57
CA ARG A 21 -0.57 0.13 10.28
C ARG A 21 -1.88 -0.65 10.29
N GLN A 22 -2.45 -0.80 9.10
CA GLN A 22 -3.66 -1.59 8.87
C GLN A 22 -3.43 -2.58 7.74
N ARG A 23 -3.84 -3.83 7.95
CA ARG A 23 -4.09 -4.79 6.86
C ARG A 23 -5.59 -4.88 6.62
N LEU A 24 -5.94 -4.99 5.35
CA LEU A 24 -7.33 -4.97 4.91
C LEU A 24 -7.50 -5.72 3.60
N ILE A 25 -8.74 -6.13 3.34
CA ILE A 25 -9.17 -6.61 2.03
C ILE A 25 -9.95 -5.49 1.35
N SER A 26 -9.49 -5.07 0.16
CA SER A 26 -10.22 -4.16 -0.72
C SER A 26 -10.50 -4.89 -2.03
N GLY A 27 -11.77 -5.21 -2.30
CA GLY A 27 -12.12 -5.84 -3.56
C GLY A 27 -11.67 -7.28 -3.77
N GLY A 28 -11.36 -7.99 -2.68
CA GLY A 28 -10.73 -9.31 -2.72
C GLY A 28 -9.20 -9.25 -2.80
N ILE A 29 -8.61 -8.05 -2.83
CA ILE A 29 -7.16 -7.84 -2.81
C ILE A 29 -6.70 -7.58 -1.39
N SER A 30 -5.69 -8.33 -0.94
CA SER A 30 -5.01 -8.09 0.32
C SER A 30 -4.11 -6.87 0.21
N CYS A 31 -4.31 -5.91 1.11
CA CYS A 31 -3.59 -4.63 1.13
C CYS A 31 -3.03 -4.32 2.53
N GLU A 32 -1.98 -3.52 2.57
CA GLU A 32 -1.46 -2.91 3.81
C GLU A 32 -1.20 -1.42 3.59
N THR A 33 -1.45 -0.61 4.62
CA THR A 33 -1.17 0.84 4.62
C THR A 33 -0.70 1.29 5.99
N ASN A 34 0.17 2.31 6.01
CA ASN A 34 0.53 3.05 7.23
C ASN A 34 -0.10 4.46 7.26
N CYS A 35 -1.01 4.76 6.34
CA CYS A 35 -1.83 5.97 6.38
C CYS A 35 -2.91 5.85 7.47
N PHE A 36 -3.64 6.93 7.72
CA PHE A 36 -4.70 6.96 8.73
C PHE A 36 -5.83 5.97 8.41
N SER A 37 -6.25 5.89 7.14
CA SER A 37 -7.13 4.83 6.64
C SER A 37 -6.85 4.53 5.18
N TRP A 38 -7.32 3.38 4.71
CA TRP A 38 -7.23 3.00 3.29
C TRP A 38 -7.94 4.00 2.38
N GLU A 39 -9.14 4.44 2.77
CA GLU A 39 -9.98 5.34 1.99
C GLU A 39 -9.34 6.72 1.85
N THR A 40 -8.60 7.17 2.86
CA THR A 40 -7.95 8.49 2.87
C THR A 40 -6.51 8.46 2.39
N SER A 41 -5.87 7.28 2.23
CA SER A 41 -4.47 7.14 1.80
C SER A 41 -4.10 8.05 0.62
N ALA A 42 -4.88 8.03 -0.46
CA ALA A 42 -4.60 8.85 -1.64
C ALA A 42 -4.65 10.36 -1.33
N ALA A 43 -5.62 10.82 -0.53
CA ALA A 43 -5.74 12.22 -0.15
C ALA A 43 -4.60 12.63 0.78
N GLU A 44 -4.26 11.80 1.77
CA GLU A 44 -3.18 12.04 2.73
C GLU A 44 -1.82 12.15 2.04
N MET A 45 -1.48 11.18 1.18
CA MET A 45 -0.22 11.17 0.44
C MET A 45 -0.10 12.39 -0.48
N ASN A 46 -1.18 12.78 -1.15
CA ASN A 46 -1.22 14.00 -1.96
C ASN A 46 -1.03 15.27 -1.12
N MET A 47 -1.63 15.33 0.07
CA MET A 47 -1.46 16.46 0.98
C MET A 47 -0.03 16.60 1.48
N VAL A 48 0.64 15.50 1.81
CA VAL A 48 2.06 15.51 2.21
C VAL A 48 2.95 15.94 1.05
N ALA A 49 2.71 15.39 -0.14
CA ALA A 49 3.43 15.77 -1.35
C ALA A 49 3.31 17.28 -1.66
N ALA A 50 2.11 17.85 -1.53
CA ALA A 50 1.82 19.26 -1.81
C ALA A 50 2.59 20.24 -0.91
N GLN A 51 3.11 19.79 0.24
CA GLN A 51 3.92 20.62 1.13
C GLN A 51 5.33 20.89 0.57
N SER A 52 5.79 20.11 -0.41
CA SER A 52 7.09 20.29 -1.05
C SER A 52 6.95 20.70 -2.52
N ARG A 53 7.09 22.01 -2.78
CA ARG A 53 7.14 22.54 -4.16
C ARG A 53 8.37 22.07 -4.96
N ARG A 54 9.35 21.46 -4.29
CA ARG A 54 10.60 20.95 -4.89
C ARG A 54 10.44 19.53 -5.43
N CYS A 55 9.56 18.72 -4.84
CA CYS A 55 9.31 17.36 -5.28
C CYS A 55 8.36 17.38 -6.50
N GLN A 56 8.86 16.99 -7.67
CA GLN A 56 8.06 16.96 -8.89
C GLN A 56 7.34 15.62 -9.08
N ASP A 57 7.92 14.54 -8.55
CA ASP A 57 7.36 13.19 -8.59
C ASP A 57 7.36 12.61 -7.17
N PRO A 58 6.25 12.73 -6.42
CA PRO A 58 6.20 12.39 -5.00
C PRO A 58 5.90 10.91 -4.74
N VAL A 59 5.79 10.08 -5.78
CA VAL A 59 5.43 8.66 -5.65
C VAL A 59 6.56 7.79 -6.17
N TYR A 60 7.02 6.86 -5.34
CA TYR A 60 7.94 5.81 -5.75
C TYR A 60 7.19 4.48 -5.81
N HIS A 61 6.98 3.95 -7.03
CA HIS A 61 6.28 2.68 -7.25
C HIS A 61 7.30 1.58 -7.60
N PHE A 62 7.28 0.49 -6.83
CA PHE A 62 8.06 -0.71 -7.11
C PHE A 62 7.18 -1.95 -7.01
N ILE A 63 7.59 -3.02 -7.69
CA ILE A 63 6.85 -4.28 -7.76
C ILE A 63 7.78 -5.39 -7.29
N LEU A 64 7.24 -6.27 -6.44
CA LEU A 64 7.84 -7.55 -6.12
C LEU A 64 7.08 -8.63 -6.88
N SER A 65 7.82 -9.53 -7.52
CA SER A 65 7.26 -10.64 -8.29
C SER A 65 7.99 -11.91 -7.93
N TRP A 66 7.24 -13.00 -7.88
CA TRP A 66 7.72 -14.33 -7.57
C TRP A 66 7.68 -15.20 -8.81
N ARG A 67 8.48 -16.25 -8.83
CA ARG A 67 8.37 -17.27 -9.87
C ARG A 67 7.10 -18.08 -9.68
N ASP A 68 6.57 -18.68 -10.74
CA ASP A 68 5.32 -19.48 -10.71
C ASP A 68 5.32 -20.60 -9.66
N ASN A 69 6.50 -21.10 -9.28
CA ASN A 69 6.67 -22.15 -8.29
C ASN A 69 6.93 -21.63 -6.86
N GLU A 70 6.90 -20.32 -6.65
CA GLU A 70 7.04 -19.64 -5.37
C GLU A 70 5.68 -19.04 -4.99
N LEU A 71 5.04 -19.64 -3.97
CA LEU A 71 3.71 -19.24 -3.49
C LEU A 71 3.82 -18.75 -2.04
N PRO A 72 4.43 -17.57 -1.80
CA PRO A 72 4.49 -17.01 -0.46
C PRO A 72 3.08 -16.68 0.04
N THR A 73 2.88 -16.77 1.34
CA THR A 73 1.63 -16.30 1.97
C THR A 73 1.57 -14.77 1.94
N ASP A 74 0.37 -14.19 2.01
CA ASP A 74 0.21 -12.74 2.09
C ASP A 74 1.04 -12.12 3.22
N ALA A 75 1.13 -12.79 4.38
CA ALA A 75 1.97 -12.36 5.49
C ALA A 75 3.46 -12.27 5.10
N GLN A 76 3.99 -13.27 4.40
CA GLN A 76 5.37 -13.25 3.89
C GLN A 76 5.57 -12.16 2.83
N ILE A 77 4.59 -11.95 1.95
CA ILE A 77 4.62 -10.88 0.95
C ILE A 77 4.69 -9.50 1.62
N PHE A 78 3.88 -9.26 2.65
CA PHE A 78 3.94 -8.00 3.41
C PHE A 78 5.27 -7.82 4.14
N GLU A 79 5.85 -8.88 4.72
CA GLU A 79 7.20 -8.83 5.29
C GLU A 79 8.27 -8.48 4.24
N CYS A 80 8.18 -9.05 3.03
CA CYS A 80 9.05 -8.68 1.92
C CYS A 80 8.87 -7.21 1.52
N ALA A 81 7.63 -6.73 1.44
CA ALA A 81 7.35 -5.33 1.11
C ALA A 81 7.94 -4.37 2.16
N GLU A 82 7.74 -4.65 3.46
CA GLU A 82 8.31 -3.87 4.56
C GLU A 82 9.85 -3.88 4.51
N HIS A 83 10.46 -5.04 4.25
CA HIS A 83 11.89 -5.14 4.05
C HIS A 83 12.38 -4.26 2.91
N CYS A 84 11.71 -4.31 1.74
CA CYS A 84 12.07 -3.48 0.59
C CYS A 84 11.90 -1.98 0.87
N ILE A 85 10.82 -1.55 1.55
CA ILE A 85 10.63 -0.16 1.97
C ILE A 85 11.82 0.32 2.80
N ARG A 86 12.29 -0.48 3.77
CA ARG A 86 13.48 -0.14 4.56
C ARG A 86 14.75 -0.09 3.72
N GLN A 87 14.99 -1.08 2.86
CA GLN A 87 16.20 -1.14 2.03
C GLN A 87 16.28 -0.01 0.99
N LEU A 88 15.13 0.48 0.53
CA LEU A 88 15.04 1.65 -0.36
C LEU A 88 15.24 2.98 0.38
N GLY A 89 15.40 2.96 1.71
CA GLY A 89 15.51 4.18 2.52
C GLY A 89 14.18 4.92 2.69
N MET A 90 13.06 4.23 2.46
CA MET A 90 11.71 4.79 2.51
C MET A 90 11.04 4.57 3.87
N GLU A 91 11.79 4.11 4.88
CA GLU A 91 11.29 4.02 6.25
C GLU A 91 10.74 5.38 6.72
N GLY A 92 9.59 5.36 7.39
CA GLY A 92 8.88 6.56 7.84
C GLY A 92 8.09 7.31 6.77
N HIS A 93 8.13 6.89 5.49
CA HIS A 93 7.27 7.45 4.44
C HIS A 93 5.91 6.76 4.41
N GLN A 94 4.90 7.47 3.91
CA GLN A 94 3.57 6.90 3.68
C GLN A 94 3.61 5.89 2.53
N TYR A 95 2.92 4.77 2.68
CA TYR A 95 2.80 3.75 1.64
C TYR A 95 1.44 3.07 1.63
N VAL A 96 1.15 2.46 0.47
CA VAL A 96 0.14 1.44 0.29
C VAL A 96 0.79 0.26 -0.44
N THR A 97 0.41 -0.96 -0.08
CA THR A 97 0.77 -2.18 -0.81
C THR A 97 -0.50 -2.96 -1.16
N ALA A 98 -0.45 -3.68 -2.28
CA ALA A 98 -1.53 -4.52 -2.77
C ALA A 98 -0.95 -5.81 -3.34
N ILE A 99 -1.57 -6.95 -3.04
CA ILE A 99 -1.12 -8.28 -3.47
C ILE A 99 -2.00 -8.76 -4.61
N HIS A 100 -1.44 -8.83 -5.82
CA HIS A 100 -2.11 -9.43 -6.97
C HIS A 100 -1.62 -10.87 -7.13
N GLN A 101 -2.54 -11.83 -7.02
CA GLN A 101 -2.22 -13.27 -7.12
C GLN A 101 -2.44 -13.84 -8.54
N ASP A 102 -2.94 -13.03 -9.47
CA ASP A 102 -3.34 -13.39 -10.84
C ASP A 102 -2.57 -12.62 -11.93
N THR A 103 -1.37 -12.12 -11.60
CA THR A 103 -0.50 -11.39 -12.56
C THR A 103 0.06 -12.28 -13.66
#